data_AF-A0A4P6WJK3-F1
#
_entry.id   AF-A0A4P6WJK3-F1
#
_cell.length_a   1.000
_cell.length_b   1.000
_cell.length_c   1.000
_cell.angle_alpha   90.00
_cell.angle_beta   90.00
_cell.angle_gamma   90.00
#
_symmetry.space_group_name_H-M   'P 1'
#
loop_
_entity.id
_entity.type
_entity.pdbx_description
1 polymer ?
#
loop_
_entity_poly.entity_id
_entity_poly.type
_entity_poly.pdbx_seq_one_letter_code
_entity_poly.pdbx_strand_id
1 'polypeptide(L)'
;MSDTRVPDERHFVTSDNTELFYRHWPAPAPGAAPKVIVMFHRGHEHSGRLQHIVDELAMPDTAFYAWDARGHGHSPGQRGYSPSLARSVQDVEEFVRFAAADSNAAIEDVVVVAQSVGAVLAATWVHDYAPAIRGLVLASPAFKVKLYVPFARQGLALMHRLRGLFFVNSYVKGKYLTHDVDRVASFNLDTQITRAIAVNILLDLYKTAERIVSDAAAITMPVQLLVSGDDFVVHRQPQIDFYQRLRNPLKELHVLPGFYHDTLGEKDRHLAFDKMRDFISTLYAMPPQRFDYSNEDRWSPGADTWRMLNGGPAPYSLDDIAYRGLRYGMKLLGTQSTGVRLGFETGFDSGSTLDYVYRNQPQGNGALGRLIDKNYLNNVGWQGIRQRKIHLQMLISKAVAQLNEQGTPVHVVDIAAGHGRYVLDALEGEKAVRSILLRDYSELNVNKGREMIASRGMADIARFEQGDAFNREQLAALEPRPGLGIVSGLYELFPENALVKNSLAGLAEAIAPGGVLIYTGQPWHPQLKTIAWSLTSHKDGKAWVMRVRTQGEMDALVREAGFEKCTQLIDEWGIFTVSMAVRRAS
;
A
#
# COMPACT_ATOMS: atom_id res chain seq x y z
N MET A 1 -3.65 27.52 33.99
CA MET A 1 -3.25 26.10 34.11
C MET A 1 -4.19 25.34 33.20
N SER A 2 -3.75 24.93 32.00
CA SER A 2 -4.58 24.00 31.23
C SER A 2 -4.52 22.67 31.96
N ASP A 3 -5.66 22.09 32.32
CA ASP A 3 -5.70 20.75 32.90
C ASP A 3 -5.15 19.77 31.85
N THR A 4 -3.92 19.29 32.08
CA THR A 4 -3.30 18.25 31.26
C THR A 4 -4.22 17.05 31.22
N ARG A 5 -4.60 16.63 30.01
CA ARG A 5 -5.52 15.52 29.84
C ARG A 5 -4.82 14.20 30.17
N VAL A 6 -5.36 13.44 31.11
CA VAL A 6 -4.78 12.15 31.52
C VAL A 6 -5.11 11.07 30.47
N PRO A 7 -4.12 10.34 29.94
CA PRO A 7 -4.37 9.20 29.06
C PRO A 7 -4.73 7.92 29.81
N ASP A 8 -5.55 7.10 29.18
CA ASP A 8 -5.59 5.66 29.43
C ASP A 8 -4.44 4.97 28.68
N GLU A 9 -3.68 4.13 29.37
CA GLU A 9 -2.64 3.29 28.78
C GLU A 9 -3.20 1.90 28.49
N ARG A 10 -3.13 1.47 27.24
CA ARG A 10 -3.79 0.26 26.73
C ARG A 10 -2.92 -0.43 25.68
N HIS A 11 -3.39 -1.57 25.20
CA HIS A 11 -2.71 -2.35 24.16
C HIS A 11 -3.67 -2.73 23.04
N PHE A 12 -3.14 -2.77 21.81
CA PHE A 12 -3.85 -3.24 20.62
C PHE A 12 -3.04 -4.36 19.96
N VAL A 13 -3.72 -5.42 19.52
CA VAL A 13 -3.08 -6.58 18.90
C VAL A 13 -3.13 -6.46 17.38
N THR A 14 -1.96 -6.48 16.74
CA THR A 14 -1.79 -6.46 15.29
C THR A 14 -2.08 -7.81 14.63
N SER A 15 -2.22 -7.83 13.30
CA SER A 15 -2.45 -9.07 12.54
C SER A 15 -1.30 -10.10 12.64
N ASP A 16 -0.10 -9.67 13.02
CA ASP A 16 1.05 -10.55 13.27
C ASP A 16 1.19 -10.95 14.76
N ASN A 17 0.13 -10.77 15.55
CA ASN A 17 0.05 -11.06 16.99
C ASN A 17 1.05 -10.25 17.84
N THR A 18 1.44 -9.06 17.39
CA THR A 18 2.24 -8.14 18.19
C THR A 18 1.30 -7.25 19.00
N GLU A 19 1.45 -7.24 20.31
CA GLU A 19 0.69 -6.36 21.20
C GLU A 19 1.39 -5.00 21.30
N LEU A 20 0.85 -3.98 20.62
CA LEU A 20 1.40 -2.63 20.62
C LEU A 20 0.75 -1.79 21.71
N PHE A 21 1.59 -1.14 22.52
CA PHE A 21 1.17 -0.18 23.53
C PHE A 21 0.62 1.09 22.85
N TYR A 22 -0.45 1.66 23.41
CA TYR A 22 -0.96 2.96 23.00
C TYR A 22 -1.53 3.75 24.18
N ARG A 23 -1.58 5.07 23.98
CA ARG A 23 -2.27 6.02 24.85
C ARG A 23 -3.54 6.50 24.15
N HIS A 24 -4.62 6.48 24.90
CA HIS A 24 -5.90 7.05 24.50
C HIS A 24 -6.27 8.18 25.45
N TRP A 25 -6.61 9.33 24.88
CA TRP A 25 -7.14 10.46 25.63
C TRP A 25 -8.61 10.66 25.27
N PRO A 26 -9.54 10.25 26.15
CA PRO A 26 -10.97 10.43 25.92
C PRO A 26 -11.33 11.91 25.68
N ALA A 27 -12.41 12.15 24.94
CA ALA A 27 -12.99 13.49 24.82
C ALA A 27 -13.69 13.86 26.14
N PRO A 28 -13.24 14.89 26.89
CA PRO A 28 -13.90 15.29 28.14
C PRO A 28 -15.29 15.92 27.92
N ALA A 29 -15.55 16.49 26.75
CA ALA A 29 -16.83 17.10 26.39
C ALA A 29 -17.25 16.62 24.98
N PRO A 30 -17.63 15.34 24.82
CA PRO A 30 -17.91 14.76 23.51
C PRO A 30 -19.06 15.51 22.82
N GLY A 31 -18.85 15.84 21.54
CA GLY A 31 -19.88 16.45 20.70
C GLY A 31 -20.92 15.44 20.20
N ALA A 32 -21.91 15.93 19.47
CA ALA A 32 -22.92 15.07 18.84
C ALA A 32 -22.36 14.19 17.70
N ALA A 33 -21.35 14.68 16.99
CA ALA A 33 -20.60 13.94 15.99
C ALA A 33 -19.21 13.59 16.56
N PRO A 34 -18.72 12.35 16.38
CA PRO A 34 -17.41 11.96 16.88
C PRO A 34 -16.31 12.72 16.15
N LYS A 35 -15.26 13.08 16.91
CA LYS A 35 -14.02 13.62 16.37
C LYS A 35 -12.87 12.79 16.93
N VAL A 36 -12.04 12.25 16.03
CA VAL A 36 -10.93 11.38 16.41
C VAL A 36 -9.66 11.90 15.77
N ILE A 37 -8.61 12.09 16.58
CA ILE A 37 -7.26 12.41 16.09
C ILE A 37 -6.31 11.27 16.44
N VAL A 38 -5.73 10.65 15.41
CA VAL A 38 -4.69 9.62 15.58
C VAL A 38 -3.33 10.25 15.32
N MET A 39 -2.40 10.10 16.26
CA MET A 39 -1.10 10.75 16.25
C MET A 39 0.06 9.75 16.14
N PHE A 40 1.03 10.06 15.27
CA PHE A 40 2.21 9.24 15.05
C PHE A 40 3.50 9.99 15.41
N HIS A 41 4.26 9.41 16.33
CA HIS A 41 5.50 9.99 16.85
C HIS A 41 6.66 9.92 15.86
N ARG A 42 7.77 10.59 16.19
CA ARG A 42 9.02 10.58 15.41
C ARG A 42 9.80 9.28 15.59
N GLY A 43 10.76 9.01 14.72
CA GLY A 43 11.47 7.71 14.63
C GLY A 43 12.33 7.24 15.83
N HIS A 44 12.41 8.00 16.93
CA HIS A 44 13.11 7.61 18.16
C HIS A 44 12.23 7.68 19.41
N GLU A 45 11.04 8.25 19.26
CA GLU A 45 10.18 8.61 20.37
C GLU A 45 9.13 7.52 20.64
N HIS A 46 8.14 7.88 21.43
CA HIS A 46 7.00 7.07 21.83
C HIS A 46 5.79 8.00 22.07
N SER A 47 4.58 7.45 22.20
CA SER A 47 3.32 8.20 22.34
C SER A 47 3.31 9.22 23.47
N GLY A 48 4.00 8.95 24.58
CA GLY A 48 4.01 9.82 25.76
C GLY A 48 4.54 11.23 25.47
N ARG A 49 5.44 11.36 24.48
CA ARG A 49 5.99 12.66 24.06
C ARG A 49 4.99 13.50 23.26
N LEU A 50 3.85 12.92 22.86
CA LEU A 50 2.78 13.58 22.12
C LEU A 50 1.70 14.18 23.04
N GLN A 51 1.79 14.01 24.37
CA GLN A 51 0.86 14.59 25.35
C GLN A 51 0.61 16.09 25.12
N HIS A 52 1.68 16.86 24.92
CA HIS A 52 1.57 18.31 24.67
C HIS A 52 0.72 18.66 23.45
N ILE A 53 0.64 17.79 22.43
CA ILE A 53 -0.20 18.02 21.25
C ILE A 53 -1.68 17.97 21.62
N VAL A 54 -2.06 17.03 22.51
CA VAL A 54 -3.43 16.89 23.02
C VAL A 54 -3.84 18.14 23.79
N ASP A 55 -2.96 18.62 24.66
CA ASP A 55 -3.23 19.76 25.52
C ASP A 55 -3.26 21.08 24.73
N GLU A 56 -2.32 21.28 23.78
CA GLU A 56 -2.15 22.54 23.04
C GLU A 56 -3.12 22.69 21.84
N LEU A 57 -3.60 21.59 21.24
CA LEU A 57 -4.68 21.68 20.25
C LEU A 57 -5.98 22.19 20.87
N ALA A 58 -6.18 21.98 22.17
CA ALA A 58 -7.30 22.48 22.95
C ALA A 58 -8.67 22.10 22.36
N MET A 59 -8.85 20.82 22.00
CA MET A 59 -10.09 20.27 21.44
C MET A 59 -10.79 19.35 22.45
N PRO A 60 -11.67 19.88 23.34
CA PRO A 60 -12.30 19.10 24.40
C PRO A 60 -13.34 18.08 23.90
N ASP A 61 -13.79 18.20 22.66
CA ASP A 61 -14.75 17.34 21.99
C ASP A 61 -14.12 16.24 21.12
N THR A 62 -12.79 16.14 21.14
CA THR A 62 -12.02 15.20 20.31
C THR A 62 -11.32 14.15 21.16
N ALA A 63 -11.45 12.88 20.77
CA ALA A 63 -10.66 11.78 21.30
C ALA A 63 -9.30 11.71 20.59
N PHE A 64 -8.22 11.44 21.33
CA PHE A 64 -6.88 11.30 20.75
C PHE A 64 -6.32 9.91 20.98
N TYR A 65 -5.60 9.39 20.00
CA TYR A 65 -4.92 8.11 20.07
C TYR A 65 -3.48 8.26 19.61
N ALA A 66 -2.54 7.64 20.32
CA ALA A 66 -1.16 7.55 19.87
C ALA A 66 -0.52 6.26 20.33
N TRP A 67 0.16 5.57 19.44
CA TRP A 67 0.86 4.33 19.80
C TRP A 67 2.31 4.56 20.23
N ASP A 68 2.90 3.53 20.80
CA ASP A 68 4.33 3.31 20.70
C ASP A 68 4.55 2.37 19.51
N ALA A 69 5.26 2.83 18.47
CA ALA A 69 5.57 1.96 17.33
C ALA A 69 6.35 0.72 17.79
N ARG A 70 6.24 -0.41 17.07
CA ARG A 70 7.02 -1.61 17.40
C ARG A 70 8.51 -1.29 17.57
N GLY A 71 9.15 -1.87 18.58
CA GLY A 71 10.54 -1.56 18.93
C GLY A 71 10.77 -0.16 19.55
N HIS A 72 9.72 0.55 19.95
CA HIS A 72 9.79 1.88 20.60
C HIS A 72 8.97 1.91 21.89
N GLY A 73 9.32 2.83 22.80
CA GLY A 73 8.60 3.01 24.07
C GLY A 73 8.34 1.70 24.81
N HIS A 74 7.09 1.48 25.21
CA HIS A 74 6.64 0.27 25.88
C HIS A 74 6.23 -0.86 24.93
N SER A 75 6.08 -0.59 23.63
CA SER A 75 5.77 -1.64 22.66
C SER A 75 6.92 -2.66 22.56
N PRO A 76 6.63 -3.95 22.32
CA PRO A 76 7.63 -5.02 22.33
C PRO A 76 8.57 -4.98 21.11
N GLY A 77 9.52 -5.90 21.09
CA GLY A 77 10.45 -6.10 19.98
C GLY A 77 11.82 -5.45 20.17
N GLN A 78 12.77 -5.83 19.32
CA GLN A 78 14.12 -5.27 19.34
C GLN A 78 14.08 -3.76 19.08
N ARG A 79 14.82 -2.98 19.88
CA ARG A 79 14.81 -1.51 19.79
C ARG A 79 15.20 -1.03 18.40
N GLY A 80 14.33 -0.25 17.77
CA GLY A 80 14.58 0.39 16.46
C GLY A 80 14.42 -0.56 15.27
N TYR A 81 13.80 -1.72 15.50
CA TYR A 81 13.57 -2.74 14.50
C TYR A 81 12.08 -2.90 14.19
N SER A 82 11.81 -3.16 12.91
CA SER A 82 10.56 -3.70 12.39
C SER A 82 10.92 -4.71 11.29
N PRO A 83 10.10 -5.75 11.03
CA PRO A 83 10.33 -6.70 9.94
C PRO A 83 10.58 -6.01 8.60
N SER A 84 9.79 -4.99 8.31
CA SER A 84 9.94 -4.09 7.14
C SER A 84 9.20 -2.79 7.39
N LEU A 85 9.49 -1.76 6.58
CA LEU A 85 8.72 -0.51 6.66
C LEU A 85 7.24 -0.75 6.30
N ALA A 86 6.96 -1.66 5.36
CA ALA A 86 5.60 -2.02 4.99
C ALA A 86 4.80 -2.65 6.15
N ARG A 87 5.44 -3.45 7.01
CA ARG A 87 4.80 -3.91 8.26
C ARG A 87 4.44 -2.75 9.19
N SER A 88 5.33 -1.76 9.33
CA SER A 88 5.03 -0.55 10.10
C SER A 88 3.89 0.28 9.49
N VAL A 89 3.76 0.31 8.17
CA VAL A 89 2.63 0.95 7.48
C VAL A 89 1.33 0.15 7.65
N GLN A 90 1.41 -1.18 7.65
CA GLN A 90 0.26 -2.03 7.95
C GLN A 90 -0.21 -1.85 9.40
N ASP A 91 0.71 -1.69 10.34
CA ASP A 91 0.35 -1.34 11.72
C ASP A 91 -0.44 -0.01 11.74
N VAL A 92 -0.10 0.98 10.90
CA VAL A 92 -0.85 2.26 10.82
C VAL A 92 -2.29 2.02 10.36
N GLU A 93 -2.49 1.22 9.31
CA GLU A 93 -3.85 0.85 8.84
C GLU A 93 -4.66 0.19 9.96
N GLU A 94 -4.06 -0.79 10.64
CA GLU A 94 -4.72 -1.54 11.71
C GLU A 94 -5.05 -0.63 12.90
N PHE A 95 -4.13 0.25 13.31
CA PHE A 95 -4.31 1.14 14.45
C PHE A 95 -5.33 2.25 14.16
N VAL A 96 -5.35 2.83 12.96
CA VAL A 96 -6.32 3.87 12.62
C VAL A 96 -7.74 3.29 12.56
N ARG A 97 -7.92 2.11 11.95
CA ARG A 97 -9.23 1.42 11.96
C ARG A 97 -9.66 1.05 13.36
N PHE A 98 -8.73 0.55 14.18
CA PHE A 98 -8.97 0.26 15.59
C PHE A 98 -9.44 1.50 16.35
N ALA A 99 -8.73 2.63 16.22
CA ALA A 99 -9.08 3.88 16.91
C ALA A 99 -10.47 4.41 16.48
N ALA A 100 -10.80 4.33 15.18
CA ALA A 100 -12.14 4.69 14.71
C ALA A 100 -13.22 3.81 15.35
N ALA A 101 -13.03 2.48 15.35
CA ALA A 101 -13.98 1.53 15.92
C ALA A 101 -14.11 1.68 17.45
N ASP A 102 -12.99 1.83 18.18
CA ASP A 102 -12.96 2.02 19.63
C ASP A 102 -13.67 3.32 20.06
N SER A 103 -13.62 4.36 19.21
CA SER A 103 -14.36 5.61 19.39
C SER A 103 -15.80 5.59 18.88
N ASN A 104 -16.29 4.47 18.34
CA ASN A 104 -17.59 4.39 17.65
C ASN A 104 -17.75 5.48 16.57
N ALA A 105 -16.68 5.74 15.82
CA ALA A 105 -16.58 6.75 14.79
C ALA A 105 -16.41 6.08 13.41
N ALA A 106 -16.86 6.75 12.35
CA ALA A 106 -16.54 6.32 11.00
C ALA A 106 -15.08 6.68 10.67
N ILE A 107 -14.48 5.98 9.70
CA ILE A 107 -13.12 6.31 9.24
C ILE A 107 -13.03 7.76 8.73
N GLU A 108 -14.13 8.29 8.17
CA GLU A 108 -14.24 9.66 7.68
C GLU A 108 -14.33 10.74 8.78
N ASP A 109 -14.43 10.33 10.05
CA ASP A 109 -14.36 11.21 11.21
C ASP A 109 -12.93 11.31 11.78
N VAL A 110 -11.96 10.56 11.22
CA VAL A 110 -10.59 10.53 11.72
C VAL A 110 -9.70 11.55 11.00
N VAL A 111 -8.97 12.36 11.76
CA VAL A 111 -7.81 13.11 11.28
C VAL A 111 -6.52 12.45 11.76
N VAL A 112 -5.51 12.37 10.90
CA VAL A 112 -4.19 11.87 11.28
C VAL A 112 -3.19 13.00 11.40
N VAL A 113 -2.44 13.04 12.51
CA VAL A 113 -1.35 13.99 12.75
C VAL A 113 -0.06 13.20 12.90
N ALA A 114 0.97 13.52 12.12
CA ALA A 114 2.20 12.75 12.14
C ALA A 114 3.43 13.64 11.96
N GLN A 115 4.55 13.27 12.59
CA GLN A 115 5.79 14.03 12.50
C GLN A 115 6.98 13.15 12.07
N SER A 116 7.87 13.69 11.22
CA SER A 116 9.13 13.04 10.81
C SER A 116 8.93 11.64 10.19
N VAL A 117 9.49 10.58 10.78
CA VAL A 117 9.32 9.19 10.32
C VAL A 117 7.86 8.75 10.40
N GLY A 118 7.12 9.12 11.45
CA GLY A 118 5.68 8.87 11.56
C GLY A 118 4.91 9.49 10.41
N ALA A 119 5.34 10.68 9.95
CA ALA A 119 4.75 11.34 8.78
C ALA A 119 5.04 10.62 7.46
N VAL A 120 6.21 9.96 7.32
CA VAL A 120 6.48 9.09 6.16
C VAL A 120 5.59 7.85 6.19
N LEU A 121 5.40 7.23 7.36
CA LEU A 121 4.50 6.08 7.51
C LEU A 121 3.06 6.47 7.17
N ALA A 122 2.56 7.59 7.70
CA ALA A 122 1.22 8.08 7.41
C ALA A 122 1.04 8.46 5.93
N ALA A 123 2.01 9.14 5.32
CA ALA A 123 1.98 9.46 3.89
C ALA A 123 2.00 8.20 3.00
N THR A 124 2.78 7.19 3.39
CA THR A 124 2.82 5.90 2.69
C THR A 124 1.51 5.15 2.82
N TRP A 125 0.94 5.13 4.03
CA TRP A 125 -0.34 4.52 4.30
C TRP A 125 -1.47 5.13 3.47
N VAL A 126 -1.58 6.46 3.44
CA VAL A 126 -2.64 7.10 2.64
C VAL A 126 -2.48 6.90 1.13
N HIS A 127 -1.23 6.76 0.65
CA HIS A 127 -0.94 6.42 -0.74
C HIS A 127 -1.34 4.98 -1.07
N ASP A 128 -0.93 4.03 -0.21
CA ASP A 128 -1.06 2.59 -0.48
C ASP A 128 -2.47 2.05 -0.20
N TYR A 129 -3.17 2.59 0.79
CA TYR A 129 -4.49 2.11 1.23
C TYR A 129 -5.64 3.02 0.81
N ALA A 130 -5.36 4.27 0.40
CA ALA A 130 -6.35 5.29 0.06
C ALA A 130 -7.53 5.37 1.06
N PRO A 131 -7.27 5.43 2.38
CA PRO A 131 -8.32 5.46 3.39
C PRO A 131 -9.15 6.74 3.26
N ALA A 132 -10.45 6.64 3.50
CA ALA A 132 -11.38 7.76 3.44
C ALA A 132 -11.37 8.60 4.72
N ILE A 133 -10.18 8.97 5.23
CA ILE A 133 -10.05 9.83 6.42
C ILE A 133 -10.45 11.27 6.15
N ARG A 134 -10.77 12.00 7.24
CA ARG A 134 -11.14 13.42 7.22
C ARG A 134 -10.02 14.31 6.68
N GLY A 135 -8.77 14.02 7.05
CA GLY A 135 -7.59 14.74 6.58
C GLY A 135 -6.29 14.31 7.25
N LEU A 136 -5.18 14.78 6.69
CA LEU A 136 -3.82 14.42 7.10
C LEU A 136 -2.99 15.68 7.41
N VAL A 137 -2.40 15.75 8.60
CA VAL A 137 -1.46 16.80 9.00
C VAL A 137 -0.08 16.20 9.15
N LEU A 138 0.88 16.68 8.35
CA LEU A 138 2.25 16.21 8.34
C LEU A 138 3.19 17.32 8.82
N ALA A 139 4.00 17.03 9.84
CA ALA A 139 5.03 17.92 10.35
C ALA A 139 6.42 17.38 9.99
N SER A 140 7.20 18.18 9.24
CA SER A 140 8.56 17.91 8.78
C SER A 140 8.82 16.44 8.38
N PRO A 141 8.04 15.87 7.43
CA PRO A 141 8.18 14.48 7.04
C PRO A 141 9.61 14.12 6.61
N ALA A 142 10.10 12.98 7.09
CA ALA A 142 11.46 12.52 6.88
C ALA A 142 11.70 11.91 5.48
N PHE A 143 11.23 12.59 4.43
CA PHE A 143 11.34 12.10 3.06
C PHE A 143 12.79 12.01 2.57
N LYS A 144 13.69 12.83 3.13
CA LYS A 144 15.12 12.72 2.86
C LYS A 144 15.90 13.22 4.07
N VAL A 145 16.45 12.28 4.83
CA VAL A 145 17.31 12.57 5.98
C VAL A 145 18.69 13.04 5.50
N LYS A 146 19.29 13.99 6.22
CA LYS A 146 20.63 14.54 5.96
C LYS A 146 21.69 13.53 6.39
N LEU A 147 22.19 12.73 5.43
CA LEU A 147 23.38 11.89 5.64
C LEU A 147 24.63 12.72 5.37
N TYR A 148 25.40 12.99 6.42
CA TYR A 148 26.66 13.74 6.31
C TYR A 148 27.81 12.92 5.73
N VAL A 149 27.68 11.58 5.70
CA VAL A 149 28.70 10.68 5.15
C VAL A 149 28.37 10.37 3.67
N PRO A 150 29.23 10.74 2.70
CA PRO A 150 29.04 10.40 1.30
C PRO A 150 28.90 8.89 1.08
N PHE A 151 28.03 8.49 0.14
CA PHE A 151 27.76 7.09 -0.20
C PHE A 151 27.28 6.19 0.95
N ALA A 152 26.89 6.76 2.10
CA ALA A 152 26.46 5.99 3.26
C ALA A 152 25.34 5.00 2.93
N ARG A 153 24.34 5.39 2.14
CA ARG A 153 23.24 4.50 1.74
C ARG A 153 23.72 3.27 0.96
N GLN A 154 24.61 3.47 -0.01
CA GLN A 154 25.17 2.39 -0.83
C GLN A 154 26.04 1.46 0.01
N GLY A 155 26.88 2.02 0.90
CA GLY A 155 27.69 1.24 1.83
C GLY A 155 26.84 0.40 2.79
N LEU A 156 25.80 0.99 3.39
CA LEU A 156 24.87 0.29 4.28
C LEU A 156 24.13 -0.84 3.55
N ALA A 157 23.67 -0.61 2.31
CA ALA A 157 23.02 -1.64 1.50
C ALA A 157 23.94 -2.81 1.18
N LEU A 158 25.20 -2.54 0.84
CA LEU A 158 26.20 -3.57 0.59
C LEU A 158 26.50 -4.36 1.87
N MET A 159 26.73 -3.69 2.99
CA MET A 159 26.96 -4.35 4.28
C MET A 159 25.77 -5.21 4.71
N HIS A 160 24.54 -4.72 4.51
CA HIS A 160 23.33 -5.48 4.81
C HIS A 160 23.26 -6.76 3.96
N ARG A 161 23.59 -6.66 2.67
CA ARG A 161 23.64 -7.83 1.76
C ARG A 161 24.70 -8.85 2.17
N LEU A 162 25.83 -8.42 2.73
CA LEU A 162 26.94 -9.30 3.09
C LEU A 162 26.84 -9.89 4.50
N ARG A 163 26.37 -9.11 5.49
CA ARG A 163 26.36 -9.48 6.91
C ARG A 163 24.96 -9.72 7.48
N GLY A 164 23.90 -9.48 6.70
CA GLY A 164 22.53 -9.49 7.19
C GLY A 164 22.21 -8.29 8.08
N LEU A 165 21.24 -8.45 8.98
CA LEU A 165 20.71 -7.39 9.83
C LEU A 165 21.77 -6.85 10.81
N PHE A 166 21.88 -5.53 10.90
CA PHE A 166 22.66 -4.83 11.93
C PHE A 166 22.02 -3.47 12.25
N PHE A 167 22.54 -2.81 13.28
CA PHE A 167 22.01 -1.57 13.80
C PHE A 167 23.03 -0.44 13.69
N VAL A 168 22.54 0.75 13.39
CA VAL A 168 23.28 2.01 13.46
C VAL A 168 22.65 2.90 14.51
N ASN A 169 23.44 3.75 15.15
CA ASN A 169 22.90 4.74 16.08
C ASN A 169 22.62 6.04 15.36
N SER A 170 21.47 6.66 15.67
CA SER A 170 21.11 7.98 15.19
C SER A 170 22.09 9.04 15.69
N TYR A 171 22.42 9.99 14.82
CA TYR A 171 23.18 11.18 15.18
C TYR A 171 22.31 12.27 15.84
N VAL A 172 20.98 12.11 15.80
CA VAL A 172 20.01 13.09 16.26
C VAL A 172 20.08 13.23 17.79
N LYS A 173 20.15 14.47 18.27
CA LYS A 173 20.23 14.86 19.68
C LYS A 173 19.20 15.96 19.91
N GLY A 174 18.74 16.15 21.16
CA GLY A 174 17.71 17.15 21.49
C GLY A 174 18.00 18.54 20.93
N LYS A 175 19.26 18.99 20.96
CA LYS A 175 19.68 20.31 20.43
C LYS A 175 19.45 20.53 18.92
N TYR A 176 19.25 19.46 18.14
CA TYR A 176 18.91 19.52 16.71
C TYR A 176 17.40 19.44 16.48
N LEU A 177 16.64 19.15 17.54
CA LEU A 177 15.20 18.95 17.51
C LEU A 177 14.48 20.26 17.81
N THR A 178 14.90 21.01 18.83
CA THR A 178 14.19 22.22 19.23
C THR A 178 15.05 23.27 19.93
N HIS A 179 14.63 24.54 19.94
CA HIS A 179 15.17 25.58 20.82
C HIS A 179 14.59 25.54 22.25
N ASP A 180 13.53 24.77 22.50
CA ASP A 180 12.94 24.63 23.82
C ASP A 180 13.88 23.80 24.73
N VAL A 181 14.55 24.50 25.65
CA VAL A 181 15.60 23.91 26.50
C VAL A 181 15.08 22.80 27.42
N ASP A 182 13.83 22.90 27.88
CA ASP A 182 13.22 21.90 28.76
C ASP A 182 12.87 20.65 27.97
N ARG A 183 12.41 20.82 26.73
CA ARG A 183 12.19 19.70 25.80
C ARG A 183 13.48 19.03 25.37
N VAL A 184 14.56 19.79 25.18
CA VAL A 184 15.90 19.24 24.94
C VAL A 184 16.36 18.41 26.14
N ALA A 185 16.23 18.94 27.37
CA ALA A 185 16.62 18.24 28.58
C ALA A 185 15.80 16.95 28.78
N SER A 186 14.47 17.02 28.66
CA SER A 186 13.59 15.86 28.78
C SER A 186 13.93 14.79 27.75
N PHE A 187 14.17 15.15 26.48
CA PHE A 187 14.55 14.20 25.43
C PHE A 187 15.87 13.48 25.74
N ASN A 188 16.84 14.19 26.32
CA ASN A 188 18.14 13.61 26.62
C ASN A 188 18.12 12.67 27.84
N LEU A 189 17.20 12.90 28.79
CA LEU A 189 17.04 12.11 30.01
C LEU A 189 16.07 10.92 29.85
N ASP A 190 15.24 10.96 28.81
CA ASP A 190 14.22 9.96 28.53
C ASP A 190 14.84 8.61 28.14
N THR A 191 14.70 7.62 29.02
CA THR A 191 15.25 6.27 28.86
C THR A 191 14.48 5.42 27.85
N GLN A 192 13.31 5.87 27.41
CA GLN A 192 12.49 5.20 26.40
C GLN A 192 12.81 5.64 24.97
N ILE A 193 13.71 6.62 24.81
CA ILE A 193 14.20 7.03 23.49
C ILE A 193 15.03 5.93 22.85
N THR A 194 14.55 5.45 21.70
CA THR A 194 15.20 4.42 20.91
C THR A 194 16.16 5.05 19.90
N ARG A 195 17.46 5.08 20.21
CA ARG A 195 18.49 5.64 19.30
C ARG A 195 18.98 4.67 18.23
N ALA A 196 18.86 3.37 18.49
CA ALA A 196 19.23 2.34 17.53
C ALA A 196 18.27 2.35 16.34
N ILE A 197 18.79 2.12 15.14
CA ILE A 197 18.03 2.03 13.90
C ILE A 197 18.50 0.77 13.19
N ALA A 198 17.57 -0.15 12.91
CA ALA A 198 17.87 -1.30 12.08
C ALA A 198 18.15 -0.88 10.63
N VAL A 199 19.19 -1.46 10.02
CA VAL A 199 19.63 -1.05 8.67
C VAL A 199 18.55 -1.28 7.60
N ASN A 200 17.72 -2.33 7.73
CA ASN A 200 16.62 -2.60 6.80
C ASN A 200 15.61 -1.44 6.83
N ILE A 201 15.20 -0.99 8.01
CA ILE A 201 14.27 0.13 8.18
C ILE A 201 14.83 1.43 7.63
N LEU A 202 16.12 1.71 7.87
CA LEU A 202 16.76 2.90 7.30
C LEU A 202 16.76 2.87 5.77
N LEU A 203 17.12 1.74 5.15
CA LEU A 203 17.16 1.60 3.69
C LEU A 203 15.75 1.66 3.07
N ASP A 204 14.78 1.03 3.70
CA ASP A 204 13.39 0.99 3.22
C ASP A 204 12.69 2.35 3.39
N LEU A 205 13.02 3.11 4.45
CA LEU A 205 12.57 4.49 4.63
C LEU A 205 12.97 5.35 3.42
N TYR A 206 14.22 5.27 2.96
CA TYR A 206 14.67 6.03 1.78
C TYR A 206 13.92 5.63 0.51
N LYS A 207 13.84 4.33 0.23
CA LYS A 207 13.16 3.84 -0.99
C LYS A 207 11.69 4.24 -0.99
N THR A 208 11.02 4.08 0.14
CA THR A 208 9.60 4.40 0.29
C THR A 208 9.38 5.90 0.19
N ALA A 209 10.20 6.71 0.86
CA ALA A 209 10.09 8.16 0.75
C ALA A 209 10.29 8.66 -0.69
N GLU A 210 11.29 8.14 -1.41
CA GLU A 210 11.49 8.47 -2.82
C GLU A 210 10.25 8.13 -3.67
N ARG A 211 9.67 6.94 -3.45
CA ARG A 211 8.43 6.51 -4.11
C ARG A 211 7.28 7.46 -3.82
N ILE A 212 6.97 7.70 -2.55
CA ILE A 212 5.83 8.51 -2.10
C ILE A 212 5.95 9.97 -2.53
N VAL A 213 7.16 10.56 -2.52
CA VAL A 213 7.35 11.92 -3.04
C VAL A 213 7.13 11.95 -4.55
N SER A 214 7.65 10.96 -5.29
CA SER A 214 7.53 10.92 -6.75
C SER A 214 6.09 10.70 -7.23
N ASP A 215 5.31 9.93 -6.47
CA ASP A 215 3.95 9.52 -6.82
C ASP A 215 2.88 10.13 -5.90
N ALA A 216 3.20 11.26 -5.25
CA ALA A 216 2.30 11.94 -4.32
C ALA A 216 0.96 12.37 -4.97
N ALA A 217 0.87 12.37 -6.30
CA ALA A 217 -0.37 12.61 -7.01
C ALA A 217 -1.44 11.53 -6.76
N ALA A 218 -1.06 10.32 -6.29
CA ALA A 218 -2.02 9.30 -5.87
C ALA A 218 -2.75 9.67 -4.56
N ILE A 219 -2.24 10.64 -3.80
CA ILE A 219 -2.81 11.12 -2.54
C ILE A 219 -3.81 12.24 -2.83
N THR A 220 -5.06 12.00 -2.46
CA THR A 220 -6.22 12.81 -2.88
C THR A 220 -7.12 13.26 -1.73
N MET A 221 -6.77 13.00 -0.48
CA MET A 221 -7.46 13.58 0.69
C MET A 221 -6.90 14.96 1.03
N PRO A 222 -7.58 15.74 1.88
CA PRO A 222 -7.04 17.00 2.37
C PRO A 222 -5.73 16.81 3.15
N VAL A 223 -4.73 17.65 2.88
CA VAL A 223 -3.41 17.56 3.51
C VAL A 223 -2.89 18.93 3.95
N GLN A 224 -2.50 19.07 5.22
CA GLN A 224 -1.69 20.18 5.68
C GLN A 224 -0.24 19.72 5.89
N LEU A 225 0.71 20.48 5.35
CA LEU A 225 2.13 20.25 5.49
C LEU A 225 2.79 21.41 6.24
N LEU A 226 3.35 21.11 7.41
CA LEU A 226 4.13 22.03 8.23
C LEU A 226 5.61 21.72 8.06
N VAL A 227 6.39 22.69 7.59
CA VAL A 227 7.80 22.52 7.23
C VAL A 227 8.65 23.41 8.12
N SER A 228 9.55 22.80 8.88
CA SER A 228 10.55 23.53 9.64
C SER A 228 11.57 24.24 8.73
N GLY A 229 11.76 25.54 8.95
CA GLY A 229 12.61 26.40 8.11
C GLY A 229 14.10 26.06 8.20
N ASP A 230 14.60 25.83 9.42
CA ASP A 230 16.01 25.60 9.73
C ASP A 230 16.25 24.17 10.23
N ASP A 231 15.64 23.20 9.54
CA ASP A 231 15.68 21.79 9.92
C ASP A 231 17.10 21.18 9.76
N PHE A 232 17.67 20.65 10.86
CA PHE A 232 18.98 19.99 10.86
C PHE A 232 18.97 18.50 10.49
N VAL A 233 17.80 17.88 10.40
CA VAL A 233 17.63 16.43 10.23
C VAL A 233 17.22 16.07 8.82
N VAL A 234 16.32 16.83 8.20
CA VAL A 234 15.75 16.49 6.89
C VAL A 234 15.92 17.61 5.88
N HIS A 235 15.88 17.26 4.59
CA HIS A 235 15.88 18.25 3.51
C HIS A 235 14.46 18.79 3.28
N ARG A 236 14.39 20.10 3.04
CA ARG A 236 13.15 20.81 2.72
C ARG A 236 12.58 20.45 1.34
N GLN A 237 13.42 20.36 0.30
CA GLN A 237 12.94 20.25 -1.08
C GLN A 237 11.99 19.05 -1.32
N PRO A 238 12.27 17.82 -0.84
CA PRO A 238 11.35 16.70 -1.01
C PRO A 238 9.97 16.90 -0.38
N GLN A 239 9.86 17.70 0.69
CA GLN A 239 8.59 18.05 1.31
C GLN A 239 7.78 19.00 0.42
N ILE A 240 8.45 19.98 -0.20
CA ILE A 240 7.83 20.90 -1.17
C ILE A 240 7.40 20.15 -2.43
N ASP A 241 8.27 19.27 -2.93
CA ASP A 241 8.02 18.40 -4.08
C ASP A 241 6.80 17.50 -3.88
N PHE A 242 6.66 16.92 -2.68
CA PHE A 242 5.49 16.14 -2.28
C PHE A 242 4.23 17.00 -2.32
N TYR A 243 4.22 18.15 -1.63
CA TYR A 243 3.06 19.04 -1.57
C TYR A 243 2.60 19.53 -2.95
N GLN A 244 3.54 19.91 -3.81
CA GLN A 244 3.22 20.42 -5.15
C GLN A 244 2.52 19.37 -6.02
N ARG A 245 2.85 18.09 -5.83
CA ARG A 245 2.27 16.97 -6.58
C ARG A 245 0.91 16.49 -6.07
N LEU A 246 0.53 16.79 -4.82
CA LEU A 246 -0.78 16.44 -4.27
C LEU A 246 -1.92 16.99 -5.15
N ARG A 247 -2.98 16.22 -5.34
CA ARG A 247 -4.09 16.59 -6.25
C ARG A 247 -5.32 17.18 -5.57
N ASN A 248 -5.47 17.02 -4.26
CA ASN A 248 -6.60 17.61 -3.54
C ASN A 248 -6.44 19.15 -3.49
N PRO A 249 -7.48 19.93 -3.82
CA PRO A 249 -7.42 21.39 -3.72
C PRO A 249 -7.39 21.91 -2.28
N LEU A 250 -7.95 21.16 -1.32
CA LEU A 250 -7.89 21.45 0.12
C LEU A 250 -6.56 20.96 0.69
N LYS A 251 -5.49 21.63 0.28
CA LYS A 251 -4.15 21.41 0.81
C LYS A 251 -3.51 22.72 1.24
N GLU A 252 -2.73 22.66 2.32
CA GLU A 252 -2.02 23.82 2.87
C GLU A 252 -0.54 23.51 3.10
N LEU A 253 0.32 24.48 2.79
CA LEU A 253 1.75 24.42 3.05
C LEU A 253 2.17 25.60 3.91
N HIS A 254 2.73 25.33 5.08
CA HIS A 254 3.26 26.35 5.98
C HIS A 254 4.74 26.08 6.23
N VAL A 255 5.59 27.01 5.79
CA VAL A 255 7.02 27.00 6.14
C VAL A 255 7.18 27.88 7.37
N LEU A 256 7.73 27.33 8.44
CA LEU A 256 7.87 27.97 9.74
C LEU A 256 9.33 28.43 9.91
N PRO A 257 9.65 29.73 9.70
CA PRO A 257 11.03 30.22 9.74
C PRO A 257 11.65 30.02 11.12
N GLY A 258 12.94 29.69 11.19
CA GLY A 258 13.62 29.45 12.46
C GLY A 258 13.32 28.10 13.12
N PHE A 259 12.26 27.39 12.74
CA PHE A 259 11.91 26.12 13.40
C PHE A 259 12.94 25.03 13.12
N TYR A 260 13.27 24.25 14.16
CA TYR A 260 14.07 23.02 14.06
C TYR A 260 13.16 21.80 13.83
N HIS A 261 13.73 20.60 13.81
CA HIS A 261 13.05 19.38 13.34
C HIS A 261 11.80 18.96 14.16
N ASP A 262 11.73 19.30 15.46
CA ASP A 262 10.54 19.11 16.28
C ASP A 262 9.52 20.23 16.03
N THR A 263 8.93 20.26 14.83
CA THR A 263 8.01 21.33 14.44
C THR A 263 6.91 21.58 15.48
N LEU A 264 6.30 20.50 15.99
CA LEU A 264 5.23 20.57 16.98
C LEU A 264 5.74 20.75 18.41
N GLY A 265 7.00 20.41 18.67
CA GLY A 265 7.65 20.60 19.97
C GLY A 265 8.58 21.80 20.03
N GLU A 266 8.47 22.76 19.12
CA GLU A 266 9.33 23.93 19.08
C GLU A 266 9.01 24.94 20.21
N LYS A 267 9.92 25.85 20.54
CA LYS A 267 9.69 26.91 21.53
C LYS A 267 8.49 27.78 21.16
N ASP A 268 8.41 28.19 19.89
CA ASP A 268 7.31 28.99 19.36
C ASP A 268 6.22 28.12 18.68
N ARG A 269 6.08 26.86 19.09
CA ARG A 269 5.14 25.87 18.49
C ARG A 269 3.69 26.32 18.40
N HIS A 270 3.25 27.28 19.22
CA HIS A 270 1.91 27.89 19.10
C HIS A 270 1.59 28.34 17.65
N LEU A 271 2.59 28.83 16.91
CA LEU A 271 2.45 29.20 15.50
C LEU A 271 2.08 28.03 14.59
N ALA A 272 2.54 26.82 14.90
CA ALA A 272 2.16 25.59 14.21
C ALA A 272 0.77 25.11 14.67
N PHE A 273 0.50 25.14 15.98
CA PHE A 273 -0.78 24.72 16.55
C PHE A 273 -1.96 25.56 16.07
N ASP A 274 -1.80 26.87 15.93
CA ASP A 274 -2.86 27.75 15.43
C ASP A 274 -3.26 27.33 14.00
N LYS A 275 -2.27 27.10 13.13
CA LYS A 275 -2.49 26.62 11.75
C LYS A 275 -3.17 25.25 11.72
N MET A 276 -2.73 24.33 12.58
CA MET A 276 -3.34 23.00 12.69
C MET A 276 -4.80 23.09 13.14
N ARG A 277 -5.06 23.88 14.18
CA ARG A 277 -6.40 24.06 14.75
C ARG A 277 -7.35 24.63 13.69
N ASP A 278 -6.92 25.64 12.94
CA ASP A 278 -7.71 26.25 11.88
C ASP A 278 -8.05 25.24 10.76
N PHE A 279 -7.05 24.50 10.29
CA PHE A 279 -7.24 23.48 9.25
C PHE A 279 -8.15 22.35 9.71
N ILE A 280 -7.89 21.77 10.89
CA ILE A 280 -8.68 20.67 11.46
C ILE A 280 -10.12 21.12 11.72
N SER A 281 -10.32 22.33 12.26
CA SER A 281 -11.66 22.87 12.50
C SER A 281 -12.43 23.08 11.19
N THR A 282 -11.74 23.57 10.15
CA THR A 282 -12.32 23.73 8.81
C THR A 282 -12.76 22.38 8.25
N LEU A 283 -11.92 21.33 8.35
CA LEU A 283 -12.28 20.00 7.88
C LEU A 283 -13.51 19.45 8.63
N TYR A 284 -13.58 19.61 9.95
CA TYR A 284 -14.72 19.15 10.73
C TYR A 284 -16.01 19.95 10.48
N ALA A 285 -15.91 21.21 10.06
CA ALA A 285 -17.06 22.05 9.70
C ALA A 285 -17.64 21.72 8.30
N MET A 286 -16.91 20.96 7.48
CA MET A 286 -17.33 20.59 6.13
C MET A 286 -17.84 19.14 6.07
N PRO A 287 -18.67 18.78 5.07
CA PRO A 287 -18.92 17.37 4.75
C PRO A 287 -17.62 16.63 4.41
N PRO A 288 -17.53 15.30 4.66
CA PRO A 288 -16.36 14.52 4.26
C PRO A 288 -16.02 14.71 2.79
N GLN A 289 -14.75 15.00 2.52
CA GLN A 289 -14.28 15.32 1.18
C GLN A 289 -14.03 14.04 0.38
N ARG A 290 -14.64 13.95 -0.81
CA ARG A 290 -14.44 12.83 -1.73
C ARG A 290 -13.80 13.32 -3.01
N PHE A 291 -12.72 12.67 -3.42
CA PHE A 291 -12.10 12.91 -4.70
C PHE A 291 -12.90 12.23 -5.81
N ASP A 292 -13.12 12.91 -6.93
CA ASP A 292 -13.78 12.33 -8.09
C ASP A 292 -12.76 11.58 -8.96
N TYR A 293 -12.89 10.25 -8.99
CA TYR A 293 -12.05 9.36 -9.77
C TYR A 293 -12.66 8.98 -11.13
N SER A 294 -13.81 9.55 -11.50
CA SER A 294 -14.62 9.13 -12.65
C SER A 294 -13.88 9.14 -14.00
N ASN A 295 -12.88 10.00 -14.16
CA ASN A 295 -12.16 10.23 -15.41
C ASN A 295 -10.64 9.96 -15.29
N GLU A 296 -10.19 9.20 -14.29
CA GLU A 296 -8.77 8.92 -14.08
C GLU A 296 -8.09 8.16 -15.23
N ASP A 297 -8.85 7.38 -16.00
CA ASP A 297 -8.34 6.71 -17.20
C ASP A 297 -8.07 7.67 -18.36
N ARG A 298 -8.49 8.95 -18.25
CA ARG A 298 -8.35 9.98 -19.28
C ARG A 298 -7.54 11.19 -18.83
N TRP A 299 -7.81 11.72 -17.64
CA TRP A 299 -7.30 13.00 -17.15
C TRP A 299 -6.61 12.84 -15.79
N SER A 300 -5.54 12.05 -15.78
CA SER A 300 -4.71 11.83 -14.59
C SER A 300 -3.23 11.69 -14.95
N PRO A 301 -2.31 11.87 -13.97
CA PRO A 301 -0.89 11.57 -14.17
C PRO A 301 -0.63 10.12 -14.60
N GLY A 302 -1.48 9.17 -14.16
CA GLY A 302 -1.40 7.77 -14.59
C GLY A 302 -1.74 7.61 -16.07
N ALA A 303 -2.82 8.24 -16.54
CA ALA A 303 -3.20 8.27 -17.95
C ALA A 303 -2.14 8.97 -18.83
N ASP A 304 -1.56 10.07 -18.35
CA ASP A 304 -0.48 10.80 -19.03
C ASP A 304 0.78 9.94 -19.17
N THR A 305 1.16 9.26 -18.08
CA THR A 305 2.31 8.33 -18.07
C THR A 305 2.09 7.21 -19.06
N TRP A 306 0.90 6.62 -19.10
CA TRP A 306 0.55 5.59 -20.08
C TRP A 306 0.66 6.10 -21.52
N ARG A 307 0.09 7.28 -21.83
CA ARG A 307 0.19 7.89 -23.17
C ARG A 307 1.65 8.15 -23.58
N MET A 308 2.46 8.68 -22.65
CA MET A 308 3.88 8.91 -22.88
C MET A 308 4.64 7.61 -23.17
N LEU A 309 4.41 6.56 -22.38
CA LEU A 309 5.08 5.27 -22.56
C LEU A 309 4.66 4.58 -23.86
N ASN A 310 3.41 4.74 -24.27
CA ASN A 310 2.89 4.22 -25.54
C ASN A 310 3.53 4.88 -26.77
N GLY A 311 4.05 6.12 -26.62
CA GLY A 311 4.81 6.80 -27.68
C GLY A 311 6.21 6.23 -27.92
N GLY A 312 6.74 5.41 -27.01
CA GLY A 312 8.09 4.86 -27.10
C GLY A 312 9.20 5.89 -26.81
N PRO A 313 10.48 5.44 -26.76
CA PRO A 313 11.60 6.34 -26.59
C PRO A 313 11.85 7.16 -27.88
N ALA A 314 12.32 8.40 -27.72
CA ALA A 314 12.73 9.21 -28.86
C ALA A 314 13.85 8.51 -29.67
N PRO A 315 13.77 8.44 -31.01
CA PRO A 315 14.78 7.77 -31.83
C PRO A 315 16.19 8.29 -31.55
N TYR A 316 17.15 7.37 -31.40
CA TYR A 316 18.56 7.67 -31.12
C TYR A 316 18.85 8.36 -29.78
N SER A 317 17.85 8.51 -28.91
CA SER A 317 18.09 8.90 -27.53
C SER A 317 18.88 7.83 -26.77
N LEU A 318 19.49 8.23 -25.65
CA LEU A 318 20.16 7.28 -24.73
C LEU A 318 19.23 6.14 -24.32
N ASP A 319 17.94 6.45 -24.12
CA ASP A 319 16.93 5.46 -23.81
C ASP A 319 16.71 4.48 -24.97
N ASP A 320 16.47 4.98 -26.18
CA ASP A 320 16.23 4.13 -27.35
C ASP A 320 17.41 3.17 -27.59
N ILE A 321 18.64 3.68 -27.52
CA ILE A 321 19.86 2.87 -27.65
C ILE A 321 19.92 1.81 -26.54
N ALA A 322 19.70 2.21 -25.29
CA ALA A 322 19.74 1.30 -24.14
C ALA A 322 18.68 0.19 -24.25
N TYR A 323 17.43 0.53 -24.59
CA TYR A 323 16.34 -0.45 -24.68
C TYR A 323 16.43 -1.32 -25.93
N ARG A 324 16.96 -0.82 -27.05
CA ARG A 324 17.33 -1.67 -28.20
C ARG A 324 18.38 -2.71 -27.80
N GLY A 325 19.42 -2.28 -27.10
CA GLY A 325 20.45 -3.17 -26.55
C GLY A 325 19.87 -4.22 -25.59
N LEU A 326 18.99 -3.81 -24.67
CA LEU A 326 18.32 -4.72 -23.74
C LEU A 326 17.48 -5.76 -24.47
N ARG A 327 16.64 -5.35 -25.43
CA ARG A 327 15.81 -6.27 -26.24
C ARG A 327 16.68 -7.25 -27.03
N TYR A 328 17.77 -6.77 -27.63
CA TYR A 328 18.71 -7.60 -28.36
C TYR A 328 19.38 -8.64 -27.44
N GLY A 329 19.87 -8.21 -26.28
CA GLY A 329 20.46 -9.09 -25.28
C GLY A 329 19.47 -10.15 -24.78
N MET A 330 18.22 -9.75 -24.51
CA MET A 330 17.16 -10.68 -24.11
C MET A 330 16.82 -11.70 -25.20
N LYS A 331 16.80 -11.32 -26.48
CA LYS A 331 16.56 -12.26 -27.58
C LYS A 331 17.73 -13.22 -27.80
N LEU A 332 18.97 -12.76 -27.68
CA LEU A 332 20.15 -13.59 -27.88
C LEU A 332 20.42 -14.54 -26.72
N LEU A 333 20.50 -14.00 -25.50
CA LEU A 333 20.93 -14.74 -24.31
C LEU A 333 19.76 -15.31 -23.51
N GLY A 334 18.56 -14.73 -23.65
CA GLY A 334 17.37 -15.16 -22.93
C GLY A 334 16.79 -16.48 -23.42
N THR A 335 17.17 -16.98 -24.60
CA THR A 335 16.76 -18.32 -25.09
C THR A 335 17.31 -19.46 -24.22
N GLN A 336 18.38 -19.21 -23.45
CA GLN A 336 18.93 -20.13 -22.46
C GLN A 336 18.14 -20.11 -21.14
N SER A 337 17.29 -19.10 -20.92
CA SER A 337 16.42 -18.95 -19.76
C SER A 337 15.02 -19.45 -20.11
N THR A 338 14.48 -20.37 -19.30
CA THR A 338 13.13 -20.88 -19.53
C THR A 338 12.10 -19.77 -19.30
N GLY A 339 12.29 -18.93 -18.28
CA GLY A 339 11.37 -17.83 -17.97
C GLY A 339 11.34 -16.75 -19.07
N VAL A 340 12.50 -16.29 -19.54
CA VAL A 340 12.57 -15.27 -20.59
C VAL A 340 12.05 -15.82 -21.92
N ARG A 341 12.39 -17.06 -22.27
CA ARG A 341 11.87 -17.72 -23.48
C ARG A 341 10.35 -17.82 -23.45
N LEU A 342 9.76 -18.30 -22.35
CA LEU A 342 8.32 -18.44 -22.20
C LEU A 342 7.59 -17.09 -22.32
N GLY A 343 8.18 -16.02 -21.78
CA GLY A 343 7.66 -14.66 -21.90
C GLY A 343 7.63 -14.13 -23.34
N PHE A 344 8.63 -14.47 -24.17
CA PHE A 344 8.60 -14.13 -25.60
C PHE A 344 7.66 -15.03 -26.41
N GLU A 345 7.50 -16.30 -26.04
CA GLU A 345 6.65 -17.25 -26.74
C GLU A 345 5.16 -17.03 -26.48
N THR A 346 4.79 -16.67 -25.24
CA THR A 346 3.39 -16.61 -24.80
C THR A 346 2.94 -15.25 -24.27
N GLY A 347 3.86 -14.29 -24.10
CA GLY A 347 3.64 -13.02 -23.40
C GLY A 347 4.13 -13.06 -21.95
N PHE A 348 4.72 -11.97 -21.48
CA PHE A 348 5.23 -11.89 -20.09
C PHE A 348 4.09 -11.83 -19.05
N ASP A 349 2.90 -11.41 -19.47
CA ASP A 349 1.68 -11.32 -18.67
C ASP A 349 0.77 -12.57 -18.83
N SER A 350 1.23 -13.62 -19.50
CA SER A 350 0.45 -14.83 -19.76
C SER A 350 0.32 -15.74 -18.52
N GLY A 351 -0.75 -16.54 -18.48
CA GLY A 351 -0.95 -17.58 -17.44
C GLY A 351 0.21 -18.57 -17.35
N SER A 352 0.89 -18.85 -18.47
CA SER A 352 2.07 -19.74 -18.50
C SER A 352 3.31 -19.10 -17.86
N THR A 353 3.59 -17.83 -18.16
CA THR A 353 4.68 -17.09 -17.52
C THR A 353 4.45 -16.95 -16.01
N LEU A 354 3.22 -16.61 -15.61
CA LEU A 354 2.84 -16.50 -14.21
C LEU A 354 3.00 -17.82 -13.46
N ASP A 355 2.60 -18.95 -14.06
CA ASP A 355 2.77 -20.27 -13.47
C ASP A 355 4.25 -20.62 -13.22
N TYR A 356 5.13 -20.30 -14.18
CA TYR A 356 6.58 -20.45 -14.02
C TYR A 356 7.12 -19.57 -12.87
N VAL A 357 6.68 -18.31 -12.80
CA VAL A 357 7.05 -17.38 -11.72
C VAL A 357 6.59 -17.89 -10.36
N TYR A 358 5.39 -18.46 -10.26
CA TYR A 358 4.87 -19.03 -9.01
C TYR A 358 5.66 -20.25 -8.56
N ARG A 359 6.21 -21.06 -9.49
CA ARG A 359 7.06 -22.20 -9.14
C ARG A 359 8.41 -21.77 -8.56
N ASN A 360 8.91 -20.58 -8.91
CA ASN A 360 10.14 -19.98 -8.39
C ASN A 360 11.38 -20.91 -8.45
N GLN A 361 11.49 -21.72 -9.50
CA GLN A 361 12.59 -22.66 -9.70
C GLN A 361 13.31 -22.35 -11.01
N PRO A 362 14.62 -22.00 -10.98
CA PRO A 362 15.42 -21.82 -12.19
C PRO A 362 15.53 -23.12 -12.99
N GLN A 363 15.09 -23.11 -14.25
CA GLN A 363 15.01 -24.27 -15.13
C GLN A 363 15.75 -24.07 -16.46
N GLY A 364 16.51 -22.98 -16.58
CA GLY A 364 17.26 -22.64 -17.78
C GLY A 364 18.35 -23.66 -18.10
N ASN A 365 18.79 -23.64 -19.35
CA ASN A 365 19.76 -24.58 -19.90
C ASN A 365 21.16 -24.32 -19.30
N GLY A 366 21.74 -25.35 -18.69
CA GLY A 366 23.08 -25.28 -18.09
C GLY A 366 23.19 -24.31 -16.90
N ALA A 367 24.42 -24.05 -16.46
CA ALA A 367 24.68 -23.15 -15.32
C ALA A 367 24.34 -21.68 -15.65
N LEU A 368 24.65 -21.23 -16.87
CA LEU A 368 24.36 -19.87 -17.32
C LEU A 368 22.85 -19.62 -17.43
N GLY A 369 22.09 -20.54 -18.04
CA GLY A 369 20.64 -20.42 -18.14
C GLY A 369 19.96 -20.38 -16.77
N ARG A 370 20.38 -21.25 -15.83
CA ARG A 370 19.89 -21.20 -14.44
C ARG A 370 20.24 -19.91 -13.71
N LEU A 371 21.42 -19.32 -13.98
CA LEU A 371 21.79 -18.03 -13.41
C LEU A 371 20.92 -16.89 -13.95
N ILE A 372 20.65 -16.87 -15.26
CA ILE A 372 19.76 -15.90 -15.89
C ILE A 372 18.34 -16.04 -15.34
N ASP A 373 17.82 -17.26 -15.25
CA ASP A 373 16.51 -17.55 -14.63
C ASP A 373 16.46 -17.08 -13.19
N LYS A 374 17.51 -17.32 -12.40
CA LYS A 374 17.58 -16.85 -11.02
C LYS A 374 17.50 -15.33 -10.93
N ASN A 375 18.20 -14.61 -11.81
CA ASN A 375 18.13 -13.15 -11.84
C ASN A 375 16.76 -12.65 -12.32
N TYR A 376 16.19 -13.31 -13.35
CA TYR A 376 14.84 -13.04 -13.82
C TYR A 376 13.83 -13.21 -12.68
N LEU A 377 13.76 -14.37 -12.03
CA LEU A 377 12.84 -14.65 -10.93
C LEU A 377 13.02 -13.71 -9.74
N ASN A 378 14.23 -13.22 -9.46
CA ASN A 378 14.52 -12.27 -8.38
C ASN A 378 14.31 -10.80 -8.75
N ASN A 379 13.78 -10.48 -9.93
CA ASN A 379 13.35 -9.12 -10.22
C ASN A 379 12.12 -8.74 -9.36
N VAL A 380 12.09 -7.49 -8.87
CA VAL A 380 11.09 -6.98 -7.94
C VAL A 380 9.65 -7.18 -8.43
N GLY A 381 9.38 -7.02 -9.73
CA GLY A 381 8.04 -7.28 -10.29
C GLY A 381 7.57 -8.73 -10.08
N TRP A 382 8.48 -9.70 -10.26
CA TRP A 382 8.16 -11.12 -10.04
C TRP A 382 8.12 -11.50 -8.56
N GLN A 383 8.95 -10.85 -7.72
CA GLN A 383 8.83 -10.98 -6.26
C GLN A 383 7.46 -10.48 -5.79
N GLY A 384 7.00 -9.32 -6.28
CA GLY A 384 5.67 -8.77 -6.02
C GLY A 384 4.56 -9.71 -6.47
N ILE A 385 4.63 -10.28 -7.68
CA ILE A 385 3.62 -11.25 -8.18
C ILE A 385 3.53 -12.49 -7.29
N ARG A 386 4.67 -13.03 -6.82
CA ARG A 386 4.66 -14.15 -5.88
C ARG A 386 4.05 -13.74 -4.53
N GLN A 387 4.31 -12.54 -4.06
CA GLN A 387 3.72 -12.08 -2.80
C GLN A 387 2.21 -11.78 -2.92
N ARG A 388 1.77 -11.27 -4.08
CA ARG A 388 0.35 -11.16 -4.43
C ARG A 388 -0.34 -12.52 -4.35
N LYS A 389 0.29 -13.60 -4.83
CA LYS A 389 -0.27 -14.97 -4.69
C LYS A 389 -0.49 -15.33 -3.22
N ILE A 390 0.49 -15.07 -2.35
CA ILE A 390 0.38 -15.36 -0.91
C ILE A 390 -0.77 -14.55 -0.29
N HIS A 391 -0.84 -13.24 -0.59
CA HIS A 391 -1.92 -12.39 -0.10
C HIS A 391 -3.30 -12.82 -0.60
N LEU A 392 -3.42 -13.27 -1.85
CA LEU A 392 -4.64 -13.86 -2.39
C LEU A 392 -5.07 -15.09 -1.59
N GLN A 393 -4.15 -16.02 -1.34
CA GLN A 393 -4.44 -17.23 -0.56
C GLN A 393 -4.94 -16.86 0.85
N MET A 394 -4.26 -15.92 1.52
CA MET A 394 -4.67 -15.44 2.85
C MET A 394 -6.08 -14.83 2.85
N LEU A 395 -6.40 -13.95 1.89
CA LEU A 395 -7.70 -13.31 1.83
C LEU A 395 -8.80 -14.24 1.31
N ILE A 396 -8.49 -15.22 0.47
CA ILE A 396 -9.44 -16.29 0.07
C ILE A 396 -9.83 -17.09 1.31
N SER A 397 -8.87 -17.57 2.10
CA SER A 397 -9.17 -18.30 3.34
C SER A 397 -9.99 -17.46 4.32
N LYS A 398 -9.65 -16.17 4.47
CA LYS A 398 -10.43 -15.24 5.32
C LYS A 398 -11.86 -15.05 4.81
N ALA A 399 -12.05 -14.89 3.50
CA ALA A 399 -13.37 -14.72 2.90
C ALA A 399 -14.23 -15.99 3.05
N VAL A 400 -13.64 -17.17 2.85
CA VAL A 400 -14.33 -18.46 3.05
C VAL A 400 -14.78 -18.61 4.50
N ALA A 401 -13.89 -18.33 5.46
CA ALA A 401 -14.24 -18.38 6.89
C ALA A 401 -15.39 -17.43 7.22
N GLN A 402 -15.32 -16.17 6.76
CA GLN A 402 -16.36 -15.17 6.96
C GLN A 402 -17.71 -15.61 6.38
N LEU A 403 -17.73 -16.13 5.15
CA LEU A 403 -18.97 -16.59 4.51
C LEU A 403 -19.56 -17.81 5.22
N ASN A 404 -18.70 -18.73 5.67
CA ASN A 404 -19.12 -19.91 6.41
C ASN A 404 -19.72 -19.55 7.79
N GLU A 405 -19.12 -18.60 8.51
CA GLU A 405 -19.65 -18.07 9.78
C GLU A 405 -21.02 -17.39 9.60
N GLN A 406 -21.26 -16.76 8.45
CA GLN A 406 -22.53 -16.15 8.09
C GLN A 406 -23.60 -17.17 7.65
N GLY A 407 -23.23 -18.45 7.48
CA GLY A 407 -24.13 -19.47 6.91
C GLY A 407 -24.38 -19.31 5.40
N THR A 408 -23.60 -18.47 4.71
CA THR A 408 -23.71 -18.25 3.27
C THR A 408 -23.06 -19.40 2.51
N PRO A 409 -23.75 -20.06 1.55
CA PRO A 409 -23.14 -21.08 0.71
C PRO A 409 -21.89 -20.56 -0.02
N VAL A 410 -20.75 -21.21 0.20
CA VAL A 410 -19.47 -20.78 -0.39
C VAL A 410 -19.32 -21.37 -1.79
N HIS A 411 -19.91 -20.68 -2.76
CA HIS A 411 -19.66 -20.89 -4.19
C HIS A 411 -18.61 -19.88 -4.64
N VAL A 412 -17.45 -20.36 -5.08
CA VAL A 412 -16.32 -19.52 -5.50
C VAL A 412 -16.31 -19.38 -7.01
N VAL A 413 -16.16 -18.16 -7.51
CA VAL A 413 -15.87 -17.88 -8.92
C VAL A 413 -14.60 -17.05 -9.06
N ASP A 414 -13.75 -17.45 -9.99
CA ASP A 414 -12.65 -16.63 -10.51
C ASP A 414 -12.90 -16.37 -11.99
N ILE A 415 -13.06 -15.10 -12.34
CA ILE A 415 -13.50 -14.70 -13.69
C ILE A 415 -12.34 -14.58 -14.68
N ALA A 416 -11.09 -14.61 -14.21
CA ALA A 416 -9.89 -14.49 -15.03
C ALA A 416 -8.72 -15.26 -14.39
N ALA A 417 -8.89 -16.57 -14.31
CA ALA A 417 -8.08 -17.43 -13.48
C ALA A 417 -6.68 -17.73 -14.07
N GLY A 418 -6.43 -17.46 -15.35
CA GLY A 418 -5.27 -18.01 -16.05
C GLY A 418 -5.32 -19.54 -15.98
N HIS A 419 -4.33 -20.18 -15.36
CA HIS A 419 -4.41 -21.63 -15.09
C HIS A 419 -5.15 -21.99 -13.79
N GLY A 420 -5.57 -21.02 -12.97
CA GLY A 420 -6.31 -21.22 -11.73
C GLY A 420 -5.49 -21.73 -10.53
N ARG A 421 -4.17 -21.90 -10.67
CA ARG A 421 -3.31 -22.51 -9.65
C ARG A 421 -3.50 -21.92 -8.27
N TYR A 422 -3.54 -20.60 -8.14
CA TYR A 422 -3.57 -19.95 -6.83
C TYR A 422 -4.90 -20.15 -6.09
N VAL A 423 -6.03 -20.24 -6.81
CA VAL A 423 -7.34 -20.55 -6.24
C VAL A 423 -7.38 -22.02 -5.82
N LEU A 424 -6.91 -22.92 -6.68
CA LEU A 424 -6.84 -24.35 -6.36
C LEU A 424 -5.93 -24.59 -5.16
N ASP A 425 -4.74 -23.98 -5.11
CA ASP A 425 -3.82 -24.05 -3.97
C ASP A 425 -4.45 -23.49 -2.67
N ALA A 426 -5.34 -22.50 -2.76
CA ALA A 426 -5.97 -21.89 -1.59
C ALA A 426 -7.14 -22.71 -1.02
N LEU A 427 -7.83 -23.46 -1.87
CA LEU A 427 -9.10 -24.14 -1.55
C LEU A 427 -8.96 -25.67 -1.48
N GLU A 428 -7.77 -26.20 -1.75
CA GLU A 428 -7.48 -27.63 -1.63
C GLU A 428 -7.71 -28.10 -0.18
N GLY A 429 -8.67 -29.00 0.00
CA GLY A 429 -9.06 -29.54 1.31
C GLY A 429 -10.06 -28.68 2.10
N GLU A 430 -10.52 -27.54 1.55
CA GLU A 430 -11.48 -26.67 2.23
C GLU A 430 -12.92 -27.20 2.15
N LYS A 431 -13.49 -27.57 3.29
CA LYS A 431 -14.80 -28.25 3.37
C LYS A 431 -15.99 -27.30 3.29
N ALA A 432 -15.79 -26.02 3.60
CA ALA A 432 -16.86 -25.03 3.51
C ALA A 432 -17.25 -24.72 2.05
N VAL A 433 -16.33 -24.92 1.10
CA VAL A 433 -16.53 -24.64 -0.33
C VAL A 433 -17.39 -25.71 -0.98
N ARG A 434 -18.49 -25.28 -1.60
CA ARG A 434 -19.45 -26.17 -2.30
C ARG A 434 -19.15 -26.33 -3.78
N SER A 435 -18.63 -25.30 -4.42
CA SER A 435 -18.19 -25.36 -5.81
C SER A 435 -17.17 -24.28 -6.14
N ILE A 436 -16.31 -24.57 -7.12
CA ILE A 436 -15.30 -23.66 -7.66
C ILE A 436 -15.53 -23.56 -9.17
N LEU A 437 -15.77 -22.35 -9.67
CA LEU A 437 -15.84 -22.05 -11.09
C LEU A 437 -14.64 -21.17 -11.47
N LEU A 438 -13.77 -21.70 -12.32
CA LEU A 438 -12.66 -20.95 -12.91
C LEU A 438 -13.01 -20.58 -14.35
N ARG A 439 -12.72 -19.35 -14.75
CA ARG A 439 -12.97 -18.86 -16.10
C ARG A 439 -11.74 -18.18 -16.69
N ASP A 440 -11.58 -18.29 -17.99
CA ASP A 440 -10.58 -17.56 -18.77
C ASP A 440 -11.08 -17.44 -20.22
N TYR A 441 -10.67 -16.38 -20.92
CA TYR A 441 -11.08 -16.19 -22.31
C TYR A 441 -10.30 -17.11 -23.27
N SER A 442 -9.09 -17.53 -22.86
CA SER A 442 -8.20 -18.37 -23.66
C SER A 442 -8.49 -19.85 -23.47
N GLU A 443 -8.84 -20.55 -24.55
CA GLU A 443 -9.07 -21.99 -24.54
C GLU A 443 -7.83 -22.79 -24.07
N LEU A 444 -6.62 -22.30 -24.37
CA LEU A 444 -5.36 -22.90 -23.90
C LEU A 444 -5.27 -22.89 -22.36
N ASN A 445 -5.62 -21.76 -21.74
CA ASN A 445 -5.62 -21.62 -20.29
C ASN A 445 -6.68 -22.53 -19.65
N VAL A 446 -7.88 -22.57 -20.23
CA VAL A 446 -8.98 -23.45 -19.80
C VAL A 446 -8.56 -24.92 -19.83
N ASN A 447 -7.95 -25.39 -20.92
CA ASN A 447 -7.52 -26.79 -21.05
C ASN A 447 -6.47 -27.17 -20.01
N LYS A 448 -5.44 -26.33 -19.80
CA LYS A 448 -4.44 -26.53 -18.75
C LYS A 448 -5.05 -26.49 -17.34
N GLY A 449 -6.04 -25.64 -17.13
CA GLY A 449 -6.80 -25.57 -15.88
C GLY A 449 -7.58 -26.86 -15.60
N ARG A 450 -8.24 -27.44 -16.62
CA ARG A 450 -8.94 -28.74 -16.50
C ARG A 450 -7.99 -29.88 -16.15
N GLU A 451 -6.82 -29.93 -16.81
CA GLU A 451 -5.77 -30.89 -16.48
C GLU A 451 -5.30 -30.74 -15.02
N MET A 452 -5.15 -29.49 -14.54
CA MET A 452 -4.77 -29.21 -13.15
C MET A 452 -5.85 -29.65 -12.15
N ILE A 453 -7.14 -29.42 -12.45
CA ILE A 453 -8.25 -29.88 -11.61
C ILE A 453 -8.25 -31.42 -11.53
N ALA A 454 -8.11 -32.09 -12.68
CA ALA A 454 -8.11 -33.54 -12.75
C ALA A 454 -6.92 -34.14 -11.98
N SER A 455 -5.71 -33.60 -12.15
CA SER A 455 -4.50 -34.09 -11.46
C SER A 455 -4.55 -33.93 -9.94
N ARG A 456 -5.38 -33.01 -9.41
CA ARG A 456 -5.60 -32.83 -7.97
C ARG A 456 -6.81 -33.57 -7.42
N GLY A 457 -7.55 -34.31 -8.26
CA GLY A 457 -8.78 -34.99 -7.84
C GLY A 457 -9.89 -34.03 -7.40
N MET A 458 -9.90 -32.80 -7.90
CA MET A 458 -10.89 -31.77 -7.51
C MET A 458 -12.09 -31.68 -8.49
N ALA A 459 -12.22 -32.63 -9.42
CA ALA A 459 -13.22 -32.59 -10.49
C ALA A 459 -14.68 -32.60 -9.97
N ASP A 460 -14.91 -33.10 -8.76
CA ASP A 460 -16.24 -33.15 -8.14
C ASP A 460 -16.73 -31.77 -7.66
N ILE A 461 -15.80 -30.84 -7.39
CA ILE A 461 -16.13 -29.52 -6.84
C ILE A 461 -15.70 -28.37 -7.75
N ALA A 462 -14.71 -28.58 -8.62
CA ALA A 462 -14.11 -27.54 -9.46
C ALA A 462 -14.35 -27.80 -10.94
N ARG A 463 -14.73 -26.75 -11.68
CA ARG A 463 -14.84 -26.76 -13.14
C ARG A 463 -14.17 -25.54 -13.76
N PHE A 464 -13.75 -25.69 -15.00
CA PHE A 464 -13.11 -24.62 -15.78
C PHE A 464 -13.84 -24.41 -17.10
N GLU A 465 -14.30 -23.19 -17.31
CA GLU A 465 -15.08 -22.77 -18.48
C GLU A 465 -14.42 -21.63 -19.23
N GLN A 466 -14.68 -21.54 -20.54
CA GLN A 466 -14.30 -20.37 -21.31
C GLN A 466 -15.29 -19.23 -21.00
N GLY A 467 -14.78 -18.02 -20.81
CA GLY A 467 -15.62 -16.89 -20.46
C GLY A 467 -14.95 -15.53 -20.65
N ASP A 468 -15.75 -14.52 -20.99
CA ASP A 468 -15.29 -13.14 -21.05
C ASP A 468 -15.54 -12.45 -19.71
N ALA A 469 -14.45 -12.09 -19.03
CA ALA A 469 -14.45 -11.40 -17.74
C ALA A 469 -15.00 -9.96 -17.79
N PHE A 470 -15.19 -9.39 -18.98
CA PHE A 470 -15.77 -8.05 -19.17
C PHE A 470 -17.21 -8.08 -19.69
N ASN A 471 -17.74 -9.26 -20.01
CA ASN A 471 -19.12 -9.42 -20.43
C ASN A 471 -20.04 -9.46 -19.20
N ARG A 472 -20.73 -8.34 -18.96
CA ARG A 472 -21.66 -8.16 -17.83
C ARG A 472 -22.76 -9.24 -17.80
N GLU A 473 -23.38 -9.55 -18.94
CA GLU A 473 -24.49 -10.51 -19.00
C GLU A 473 -24.03 -11.93 -18.64
N GLN A 474 -22.88 -12.36 -19.16
CA GLN A 474 -22.30 -13.67 -18.80
C GLN A 474 -21.96 -13.75 -17.32
N LEU A 475 -21.49 -12.66 -16.71
CA LEU A 475 -21.19 -12.61 -15.28
C LEU A 475 -22.46 -12.60 -14.43
N ALA A 476 -23.47 -11.81 -14.81
CA ALA A 476 -24.74 -11.75 -14.09
C ALA A 476 -25.50 -13.09 -14.11
N ALA A 477 -25.29 -13.90 -15.15
CA ALA A 477 -25.91 -15.21 -15.33
C ALA A 477 -25.15 -16.40 -14.67
N LEU A 478 -24.15 -16.14 -13.83
CA LEU A 478 -23.36 -17.20 -13.18
C LEU A 478 -24.23 -18.05 -12.24
N GLU A 479 -24.23 -19.37 -12.47
CA GLU A 479 -24.92 -20.36 -11.65
C GLU A 479 -23.97 -21.52 -11.23
N PRO A 480 -23.98 -21.95 -9.96
CA PRO A 480 -24.71 -21.36 -8.84
C PRO A 480 -24.21 -19.94 -8.53
N ARG A 481 -25.10 -19.08 -8.02
CA ARG A 481 -24.72 -17.71 -7.64
C ARG A 481 -23.54 -17.71 -6.66
N PRO A 482 -22.45 -16.98 -6.95
CA PRO A 482 -21.25 -16.99 -6.14
C PRO A 482 -21.47 -16.27 -4.80
N GLY A 483 -20.96 -16.87 -3.72
CA GLY A 483 -20.74 -16.19 -2.44
C GLY A 483 -19.40 -15.45 -2.41
N LEU A 484 -18.41 -15.94 -3.17
CA LEU A 484 -17.08 -15.34 -3.30
C LEU A 484 -16.71 -15.16 -4.78
N GLY A 485 -16.54 -13.90 -5.20
CA GLY A 485 -15.93 -13.56 -6.49
C GLY A 485 -14.46 -13.19 -6.34
N ILE A 486 -13.64 -13.62 -7.31
CA ILE A 486 -12.20 -13.35 -7.35
C ILE A 486 -11.86 -12.72 -8.70
N VAL A 487 -11.08 -11.63 -8.66
CA VAL A 487 -10.48 -11.00 -9.83
C VAL A 487 -8.99 -10.74 -9.55
N SER A 488 -8.10 -11.46 -10.22
CA SER A 488 -6.66 -11.35 -9.98
C SER A 488 -5.89 -11.06 -11.27
N GLY A 489 -5.11 -9.99 -11.27
CA GLY A 489 -4.21 -9.64 -12.35
C GLY A 489 -4.89 -9.33 -13.68
N LEU A 490 -6.20 -9.06 -13.67
CA LEU A 490 -6.98 -8.75 -14.87
C LEU A 490 -7.09 -7.24 -15.07
N TYR A 491 -7.61 -6.51 -14.08
CA TYR A 491 -7.93 -5.09 -14.22
C TYR A 491 -6.68 -4.21 -14.44
N GLU A 492 -5.52 -4.70 -14.01
CA GLU A 492 -4.22 -4.07 -14.21
C GLU A 492 -3.72 -4.14 -15.67
N LEU A 493 -4.29 -5.03 -16.49
CA LEU A 493 -3.92 -5.21 -17.90
C LEU A 493 -4.66 -4.27 -18.86
N PHE A 494 -5.64 -3.52 -18.36
CA PHE A 494 -6.51 -2.67 -19.17
C PHE A 494 -6.50 -1.22 -18.64
N PRO A 495 -6.08 -0.26 -19.48
CA PRO A 495 -6.00 1.14 -19.04
C PRO A 495 -7.39 1.76 -18.86
N GLU A 496 -8.42 1.34 -19.59
CA GLU A 496 -9.74 1.95 -19.54
C GLU A 496 -10.55 1.52 -18.31
N ASN A 497 -11.35 2.44 -17.77
CA ASN A 497 -12.27 2.15 -16.67
C ASN A 497 -13.55 1.45 -17.14
N ALA A 498 -13.98 1.66 -18.39
CA ALA A 498 -15.24 1.12 -18.89
C ALA A 498 -15.33 -0.42 -18.80
N LEU A 499 -14.25 -1.12 -19.17
CA LEU A 499 -14.18 -2.58 -19.08
C LEU A 499 -14.26 -3.05 -17.62
N VAL A 500 -13.48 -2.43 -16.74
CA VAL A 500 -13.48 -2.74 -15.30
C VAL A 500 -14.87 -2.51 -14.69
N LYS A 501 -15.55 -1.41 -15.04
CA LYS A 501 -16.92 -1.10 -14.59
C LYS A 501 -17.92 -2.19 -15.03
N ASN A 502 -17.86 -2.64 -16.29
CA ASN A 502 -18.75 -3.68 -16.78
C ASN A 502 -18.55 -5.02 -16.05
N SER A 503 -17.29 -5.39 -15.82
CA SER A 503 -16.92 -6.60 -15.06
C SER A 503 -17.44 -6.54 -13.62
N LEU A 504 -17.16 -5.45 -12.91
CA LEU A 504 -17.60 -5.25 -11.54
C LEU A 504 -19.15 -5.21 -11.42
N ALA A 505 -19.84 -4.59 -12.38
CA ALA A 505 -21.29 -4.56 -12.41
C ALA A 505 -21.90 -5.96 -12.58
N GLY A 506 -21.35 -6.79 -13.47
CA GLY A 506 -21.79 -8.17 -13.65
C GLY A 506 -21.55 -9.02 -12.39
N LEU A 507 -20.40 -8.87 -11.73
CA LEU A 507 -20.14 -9.50 -10.44
C LEU A 507 -21.09 -9.01 -9.33
N ALA A 508 -21.43 -7.71 -9.31
CA ALA A 508 -22.34 -7.13 -8.33
C ALA A 508 -23.79 -7.63 -8.48
N GLU A 509 -24.19 -8.06 -9.67
CA GLU A 509 -25.47 -8.70 -9.96
C GLU A 509 -25.48 -10.18 -9.57
N ALA A 510 -24.35 -10.87 -9.76
CA ALA A 510 -24.21 -12.29 -9.44
C ALA A 510 -24.03 -12.55 -7.93
N ILE A 511 -23.26 -11.68 -7.25
CA ILE A 511 -22.94 -11.79 -5.82
C ILE A 511 -24.04 -11.11 -5.00
N ALA A 512 -24.73 -11.88 -4.17
CA ALA A 512 -25.76 -11.36 -3.28
C ALA A 512 -25.17 -10.44 -2.18
N PRO A 513 -25.96 -9.53 -1.58
CA PRO A 513 -25.56 -8.78 -0.40
C PRO A 513 -24.99 -9.68 0.71
N GLY A 514 -23.91 -9.23 1.35
CA GLY A 514 -23.12 -10.05 2.28
C GLY A 514 -22.06 -10.94 1.62
N GLY A 515 -22.18 -11.22 0.32
CA GLY A 515 -21.14 -11.89 -0.46
C GLY A 515 -19.85 -11.07 -0.57
N VAL A 516 -18.76 -11.74 -0.92
CA VAL A 516 -17.40 -11.18 -0.89
C VAL A 516 -16.80 -11.10 -2.29
N LEU A 517 -16.09 -10.01 -2.55
CA LEU A 517 -15.24 -9.80 -3.72
C LEU A 517 -13.79 -9.68 -3.27
N ILE A 518 -12.91 -10.50 -3.84
CA ILE A 518 -11.45 -10.32 -3.76
C ILE A 518 -10.97 -9.75 -5.09
N TYR A 519 -10.24 -8.66 -5.04
CA TYR A 519 -9.68 -8.01 -6.22
C TYR A 519 -8.23 -7.59 -6.00
N THR A 520 -7.45 -7.55 -7.08
CA THR A 520 -6.08 -7.05 -7.04
C THR A 520 -5.95 -5.67 -7.68
N GLY A 521 -4.93 -4.95 -7.27
CA GLY A 521 -4.53 -3.67 -7.87
C GLY A 521 -3.03 -3.59 -8.06
N GLN A 522 -2.60 -2.65 -8.91
CA GLN A 522 -1.20 -2.27 -9.06
C GLN A 522 -1.10 -0.74 -9.01
N PRO A 523 -1.12 -0.13 -7.80
CA PRO A 523 -1.12 1.32 -7.65
C PRO A 523 0.16 1.99 -8.15
N TRP A 524 1.28 1.26 -8.13
CA TRP A 524 2.58 1.79 -8.53
C TRP A 524 3.49 0.69 -9.09
N HIS A 525 4.47 1.05 -9.93
CA HIS A 525 5.50 0.11 -10.38
C HIS A 525 6.83 0.82 -10.70
N PRO A 526 7.99 0.37 -10.15
CA PRO A 526 9.27 1.07 -10.34
C PRO A 526 9.83 0.98 -11.77
N GLN A 527 9.36 0.01 -12.54
CA GLN A 527 9.96 -0.37 -13.83
C GLN A 527 9.02 -0.18 -15.03
N LEU A 528 8.02 0.72 -14.96
CA LEU A 528 7.06 0.93 -16.06
C LEU A 528 7.75 1.16 -17.41
N LYS A 529 8.78 2.01 -17.43
CA LYS A 529 9.56 2.31 -18.64
C LYS A 529 10.30 1.08 -19.17
N THR A 530 10.91 0.30 -18.30
CA THR A 530 11.57 -0.95 -18.70
C THR A 530 10.55 -1.94 -19.26
N ILE A 531 9.41 -2.12 -18.62
CA ILE A 531 8.36 -3.03 -19.08
C ILE A 531 7.83 -2.58 -20.44
N ALA A 532 7.41 -1.32 -20.57
CA ALA A 532 6.86 -0.73 -21.78
C ALA A 532 7.82 -0.83 -22.98
N TRP A 533 9.12 -0.60 -22.76
CA TRP A 533 10.08 -0.50 -23.86
C TRP A 533 10.94 -1.75 -24.06
N SER A 534 10.75 -2.82 -23.29
CA SER A 534 11.50 -4.07 -23.48
C SER A 534 10.69 -5.36 -23.47
N LEU A 535 9.49 -5.39 -22.88
CA LEU A 535 8.68 -6.59 -22.75
C LEU A 535 7.48 -6.61 -23.71
N THR A 536 7.09 -7.82 -24.12
CA THR A 536 5.94 -8.07 -24.99
C THR A 536 4.75 -8.61 -24.22
N SER A 537 3.54 -8.17 -24.56
CA SER A 537 2.28 -8.68 -24.01
C SER A 537 1.78 -9.89 -24.81
N HIS A 538 0.94 -10.72 -24.18
CA HIS A 538 0.18 -11.80 -24.82
C HIS A 538 -0.73 -11.30 -25.96
N LYS A 539 -0.97 -9.99 -26.06
CA LYS A 539 -1.72 -9.33 -27.15
C LYS A 539 -0.88 -9.19 -28.43
N ASP A 540 -0.60 -10.30 -29.11
CA ASP A 540 0.06 -10.38 -30.42
C ASP A 540 1.50 -9.80 -30.47
N GLY A 541 2.27 -9.93 -29.39
CA GLY A 541 3.66 -9.46 -29.35
C GLY A 541 3.82 -7.93 -29.30
N LYS A 542 2.73 -7.19 -29.07
CA LYS A 542 2.77 -5.73 -28.84
C LYS A 542 3.56 -5.40 -27.57
N ALA A 543 4.06 -4.16 -27.51
CA ALA A 543 4.70 -3.62 -26.31
C ALA A 543 3.75 -3.70 -25.11
N TRP A 544 4.25 -4.20 -23.98
CA TRP A 544 3.48 -4.28 -22.75
C TRP A 544 3.46 -2.94 -22.04
N VAL A 545 2.52 -2.06 -22.38
CA VAL A 545 2.37 -0.72 -21.77
C VAL A 545 1.25 -0.74 -20.74
N MET A 546 1.59 -0.52 -19.48
CA MET A 546 0.65 -0.57 -18.36
C MET A 546 0.27 0.84 -17.90
N ARG A 547 -1.03 1.05 -17.61
CA ARG A 547 -1.48 2.21 -16.83
C ARG A 547 -1.64 1.74 -15.39
N VAL A 548 -0.82 2.26 -14.49
CA VAL A 548 -1.04 2.04 -13.05
C VAL A 548 -2.32 2.78 -12.63
N ARG A 549 -3.16 2.09 -11.87
CA ARG A 549 -4.43 2.59 -11.36
C ARG A 549 -4.27 2.76 -9.87
N THR A 550 -4.37 4.01 -9.39
CA THR A 550 -4.18 4.31 -7.96
C THR A 550 -5.15 3.52 -7.09
N GLN A 551 -4.79 3.28 -5.82
CA GLN A 551 -5.67 2.51 -4.94
C GLN A 551 -7.03 3.21 -4.77
N GLY A 552 -7.04 4.55 -4.67
CA GLY A 552 -8.28 5.32 -4.56
C GLY A 552 -9.17 5.23 -5.81
N GLU A 553 -8.59 5.17 -7.01
CA GLU A 553 -9.35 4.94 -8.24
C GLU A 553 -9.99 3.56 -8.23
N MET A 554 -9.23 2.51 -7.87
CA MET A 554 -9.76 1.14 -7.82
C MET A 554 -10.88 1.00 -6.77
N ASP A 555 -10.69 1.60 -5.59
CA ASP A 555 -11.70 1.59 -4.52
C ASP A 555 -12.97 2.35 -4.93
N ALA A 556 -12.84 3.44 -5.69
CA ALA A 556 -13.98 4.16 -6.22
C ALA A 556 -14.80 3.30 -7.20
N LEU A 557 -14.14 2.56 -8.10
CA LEU A 557 -14.80 1.64 -9.04
C LEU A 557 -15.53 0.50 -8.32
N VAL A 558 -14.87 -0.11 -7.32
CA VAL A 558 -15.46 -1.19 -6.50
C VAL A 558 -16.66 -0.67 -5.70
N ARG A 559 -16.55 0.54 -5.14
CA ARG A 559 -17.64 1.21 -4.44
C ARG A 559 -18.80 1.56 -5.34
N GLU A 560 -18.54 2.09 -6.53
CA GLU A 560 -19.56 2.40 -7.55
C GLU A 560 -20.37 1.14 -7.92
N ALA A 561 -19.71 -0.01 -8.03
CA ALA A 561 -20.36 -1.29 -8.29
C ALA A 561 -21.18 -1.85 -7.11
N GLY A 562 -21.14 -1.23 -5.92
CA GLY A 562 -21.94 -1.67 -4.77
C GLY A 562 -21.19 -2.55 -3.76
N PHE A 563 -19.86 -2.62 -3.83
CA PHE A 563 -19.03 -3.30 -2.84
C PHE A 563 -18.38 -2.29 -1.88
N GLU A 564 -18.02 -2.72 -0.69
CA GLU A 564 -17.34 -1.89 0.31
C GLU A 564 -16.05 -2.59 0.78
N LYS A 565 -14.90 -1.93 0.56
CA LYS A 565 -13.59 -2.48 0.93
C LYS A 565 -13.48 -2.60 2.45
N CYS A 566 -13.24 -3.81 2.93
CA CYS A 566 -13.13 -4.11 4.36
C CYS A 566 -11.69 -4.37 4.82
N THR A 567 -10.83 -4.93 3.95
CA THR A 567 -9.42 -5.16 4.27
C THR A 567 -8.57 -5.15 3.01
N GLN A 568 -7.28 -4.87 3.17
CA GLN A 568 -6.30 -4.88 2.09
C GLN A 568 -4.95 -5.37 2.61
N LEU A 569 -4.20 -6.08 1.77
CA LEU A 569 -2.79 -6.40 1.95
C LEU A 569 -2.00 -5.80 0.77
N ILE A 570 -0.79 -5.33 1.03
CA ILE A 570 0.12 -4.78 0.02
C ILE A 570 1.52 -5.37 0.21
N ASP A 571 2.23 -5.64 -0.88
CA ASP A 571 3.62 -6.11 -0.79
C ASP A 571 4.58 -5.03 -0.27
N GLU A 572 5.78 -5.45 0.14
CA GLU A 572 6.76 -4.57 0.78
C GLU A 572 7.32 -3.47 -0.12
N TRP A 573 7.16 -3.61 -1.44
CA TRP A 573 7.61 -2.64 -2.43
C TRP A 573 6.50 -1.68 -2.84
N GLY A 574 5.27 -1.96 -2.41
CA GLY A 574 4.08 -1.19 -2.73
C GLY A 574 3.64 -1.31 -4.19
N ILE A 575 3.89 -2.47 -4.81
CA ILE A 575 3.59 -2.70 -6.23
C ILE A 575 2.17 -3.24 -6.41
N PHE A 576 1.79 -4.26 -5.66
CA PHE A 576 0.53 -5.00 -5.78
C PHE A 576 -0.25 -4.95 -4.49
N THR A 577 -1.55 -4.68 -4.63
CA THR A 577 -2.53 -4.78 -3.55
C THR A 577 -3.44 -5.97 -3.79
N VAL A 578 -3.90 -6.59 -2.70
CA VAL A 578 -5.00 -7.55 -2.70
C VAL A 578 -6.01 -7.06 -1.69
N SER A 579 -7.23 -6.80 -2.15
CA SER A 579 -8.30 -6.22 -1.34
C SER A 579 -9.48 -7.18 -1.27
N MET A 580 -10.18 -7.12 -0.15
CA MET A 580 -11.43 -7.84 0.08
C MET A 580 -12.53 -6.81 0.32
N ALA A 581 -13.65 -6.94 -0.39
CA ALA A 581 -14.80 -6.07 -0.28
C ALA A 581 -16.09 -6.88 -0.10
N VAL A 582 -17.04 -6.33 0.65
CA VAL A 582 -18.34 -6.98 0.91
C VAL A 582 -19.42 -6.31 0.08
N ARG A 583 -20.33 -7.10 -0.50
CA ARG A 583 -21.48 -6.57 -1.24
C ARG A 583 -22.45 -5.89 -0.27
N ARG A 584 -22.70 -4.60 -0.48
CA ARG A 584 -23.64 -3.81 0.33
C ARG A 584 -25.07 -4.33 0.16
N ALA A 585 -25.85 -4.25 1.25
CA ALA A 585 -27.31 -4.34 1.16
C ALA A 585 -27.83 -3.14 0.35
N SER A 586 -28.77 -3.42 -0.56
CA SER A 586 -29.39 -2.42 -1.44
C SER A 586 -30.21 -1.40 -0.68
#